data_AF-A0A849M7Z7-F1
#
_entry.id   AF-A0A849M7Z7-F1
#
_cell.length_a   1.000
_cell.length_b   1.000
_cell.length_c   1.000
_cell.angle_alpha   90.00
_cell.angle_beta   90.00
_cell.angle_gamma   90.00
#
_symmetry.space_group_name_H-M   'P 1'
#
loop_
_entity.id
_entity.type
_entity.pdbx_description
1 polymer ?
#
loop_
_entity_poly.entity_id
_entity_poly.type
_entity_poly.pdbx_seq_one_letter_code
_entity_poly.pdbx_strand_id
1 'polypeptide(L)'
;MVQREEIKKLYTISDSTTKDSIVNQARKFLIKTIASDIFPFWYGTEWDFNGATRIPGQGKIACGYFVTNILTDVGFNIPRVQWAQSASEVFIKKLAKNNIKRFSNRPISEVEKHLQDAGDGLYLVGLDSHVGFIIVKNNKTSFVHSNYYQPEIGVMSEKLNTDNPLKDSDYRVIGKLMSDEMIVNWILNTEY
;
A
#
# COMPACT_ATOMS: atom_id res chain seq x y z
N MET A 1 -10.61 -15.33 1.55
CA MET A 1 -11.65 -15.41 0.48
C MET A 1 -13.07 -15.53 1.03
N VAL A 2 -13.36 -16.39 2.01
CA VAL A 2 -14.71 -16.54 2.62
C VAL A 2 -15.31 -15.21 3.10
N GLN A 3 -14.52 -14.39 3.81
CA GLN A 3 -14.99 -13.14 4.40
C GLN A 3 -15.38 -12.07 3.36
N ARG A 4 -14.73 -12.01 2.19
CA ARG A 4 -15.09 -11.05 1.12
C ARG A 4 -16.43 -11.41 0.49
N GLU A 5 -16.67 -12.70 0.24
CA GLU A 5 -17.93 -13.16 -0.37
C GLU A 5 -19.13 -12.91 0.55
N GLU A 6 -18.95 -13.05 1.86
CA GLU A 6 -19.96 -12.66 2.86
C GLU A 6 -20.24 -11.15 2.84
N ILE A 7 -19.19 -10.33 2.84
CA ILE A 7 -19.32 -8.87 2.73
C ILE A 7 -20.02 -8.48 1.43
N LYS A 8 -19.70 -9.13 0.31
CA LYS A 8 -20.32 -8.89 -1.00
C LYS A 8 -21.82 -9.19 -1.00
N LYS A 9 -22.23 -10.33 -0.42
CA LYS A 9 -23.64 -10.68 -0.28
C LYS A 9 -24.40 -9.63 0.52
N LEU A 10 -23.87 -9.24 1.68
CA LEU A 10 -24.46 -8.22 2.53
C LEU A 10 -24.55 -6.87 1.81
N TYR A 11 -23.47 -6.44 1.15
CA TYR A 11 -23.43 -5.18 0.42
C TYR A 11 -24.50 -5.13 -0.68
N THR A 12 -24.71 -6.22 -1.41
CA THR A 12 -25.60 -6.25 -2.58
C THR A 12 -27.08 -6.06 -2.20
N ILE A 13 -27.51 -6.62 -1.06
CA ILE A 13 -28.92 -6.60 -0.61
C ILE A 13 -29.26 -5.39 0.27
N SER A 14 -28.26 -4.57 0.62
CA SER A 14 -28.38 -3.48 1.59
C SER A 14 -28.84 -2.16 0.98
N ASP A 15 -29.50 -1.33 1.80
CA ASP A 15 -29.76 0.08 1.51
C ASP A 15 -28.48 0.94 1.53
N SER A 16 -28.59 2.23 1.20
CA SER A 16 -27.44 3.14 1.12
C SER A 16 -26.71 3.31 2.46
N THR A 17 -27.42 3.54 3.55
CA THR A 17 -26.82 3.75 4.87
C THR A 17 -26.07 2.50 5.36
N THR A 18 -26.65 1.32 5.13
CA THR A 18 -26.02 0.05 5.49
C THR A 18 -24.81 -0.23 4.59
N LYS A 19 -24.86 0.13 3.30
CA LYS A 19 -23.69 0.06 2.40
C LYS A 19 -22.53 0.94 2.89
N ASP A 20 -22.80 2.17 3.32
CA ASP A 20 -21.77 3.06 3.85
C ASP A 20 -21.10 2.48 5.11
N SER A 21 -21.89 1.85 5.98
CA SER A 21 -21.37 1.12 7.16
C SER A 21 -20.50 -0.06 6.76
N ILE A 22 -20.94 -0.87 5.79
CA ILE A 22 -20.19 -2.03 5.27
C ILE A 22 -18.85 -1.57 4.66
N VAL A 23 -18.86 -0.51 3.85
CA VAL A 23 -17.66 0.07 3.25
C VAL A 23 -16.68 0.53 4.33
N ASN A 24 -17.17 1.23 5.36
CA ASN A 24 -16.34 1.67 6.48
C ASN A 24 -15.74 0.51 7.28
N GLN A 25 -16.49 -0.56 7.50
CA GLN A 25 -16.01 -1.76 8.20
C GLN A 25 -14.98 -2.51 7.36
N ALA A 26 -15.23 -2.71 6.07
CA ALA A 26 -14.30 -3.35 5.13
C ALA A 26 -12.97 -2.57 5.02
N ARG A 27 -13.04 -1.24 4.98
CA ARG A 27 -11.85 -0.36 5.05
C ARG A 27 -11.01 -0.63 6.29
N LYS A 28 -11.63 -0.59 7.48
CA LYS A 28 -10.94 -0.81 8.75
C LYS A 28 -10.33 -2.21 8.81
N PHE A 29 -11.08 -3.21 8.35
CA PHE A 29 -10.61 -4.58 8.23
C PHE A 29 -9.37 -4.66 7.36
N LEU A 30 -9.41 -4.20 6.11
CA LEU A 30 -8.27 -4.27 5.18
C LEU A 30 -7.02 -3.55 5.71
N ILE A 31 -7.17 -2.33 6.21
CA ILE A 31 -6.03 -1.57 6.77
C ILE A 31 -5.42 -2.32 7.96
N LYS A 32 -6.26 -2.86 8.86
CA LYS A 32 -5.79 -3.64 10.00
C LYS A 32 -5.07 -4.90 9.55
N THR A 33 -5.66 -5.68 8.65
CA THR A 33 -5.10 -6.93 8.13
C THR A 33 -3.76 -6.69 7.45
N ILE A 34 -3.65 -5.68 6.59
CA ILE A 34 -2.38 -5.35 5.93
C ILE A 34 -1.32 -4.97 6.96
N ALA A 35 -1.63 -4.03 7.85
CA ALA A 35 -0.65 -3.45 8.75
C ALA A 35 -0.24 -4.38 9.90
N SER A 36 -1.17 -5.16 10.44
CA SER A 36 -0.96 -5.94 11.67
C SER A 36 -0.72 -7.41 11.39
N ASP A 37 -1.27 -7.93 10.30
CA ASP A 37 -1.23 -9.37 10.02
C ASP A 37 -0.28 -9.65 8.86
N ILE A 38 -0.31 -8.89 7.76
CA ILE A 38 0.48 -9.21 6.55
C ILE A 38 1.90 -8.65 6.59
N PHE A 39 2.08 -7.36 6.87
CA PHE A 39 3.42 -6.75 6.87
C PHE A 39 4.43 -7.50 7.77
N PRO A 40 4.08 -7.93 9.00
CA PRO A 40 5.02 -8.63 9.86
C PRO A 40 5.57 -9.93 9.27
N PHE A 41 4.79 -10.68 8.48
CA PHE A 41 5.30 -11.90 7.84
C PHE A 41 6.38 -11.59 6.80
N TRP A 42 6.30 -10.43 6.14
CA TRP A 42 7.27 -10.03 5.12
C TRP A 42 8.57 -9.51 5.69
N TYR A 43 8.60 -9.00 6.92
CA TYR A 43 9.81 -8.42 7.50
C TYR A 43 10.99 -9.42 7.47
N GLY A 44 12.15 -8.94 7.02
CA GLY A 44 13.35 -9.77 6.84
C GLY A 44 13.42 -10.52 5.50
N THR A 45 12.39 -10.45 4.64
CA THR A 45 12.49 -11.04 3.29
C THR A 45 13.46 -10.22 2.46
N GLU A 46 14.62 -10.79 2.12
CA GLU A 46 15.69 -10.11 1.39
C GLU A 46 15.20 -9.44 0.10
N TRP A 47 15.82 -8.32 -0.25
CA TRP A 47 15.55 -7.61 -1.50
C TRP A 47 16.42 -8.17 -2.65
N ASP A 48 15.83 -8.20 -3.84
CA ASP A 48 16.55 -8.34 -5.12
C ASP A 48 15.76 -7.62 -6.20
N PHE A 49 16.45 -7.03 -7.18
CA PHE A 49 15.81 -6.30 -8.28
C PHE A 49 14.85 -7.18 -9.10
N ASN A 50 15.19 -8.47 -9.27
CA ASN A 50 14.38 -9.47 -9.96
C ASN A 50 13.60 -10.36 -8.99
N GLY A 51 13.64 -10.06 -7.69
CA GLY A 51 12.96 -10.83 -6.66
C GLY A 51 11.46 -10.84 -6.88
N ALA A 52 10.88 -12.03 -7.04
CA ALA A 52 9.45 -12.19 -7.31
C ALA A 52 8.77 -13.20 -6.38
N THR A 53 9.40 -13.54 -5.25
CA THR A 53 8.89 -14.54 -4.31
C THR A 53 7.44 -14.24 -3.90
N ARG A 54 6.69 -15.31 -3.63
CA ARG A 54 5.33 -15.27 -3.07
C ARG A 54 5.31 -15.72 -1.62
N ILE A 55 6.46 -16.12 -1.07
CA ILE A 55 6.57 -16.71 0.25
C ILE A 55 7.42 -15.77 1.11
N PRO A 56 6.82 -15.10 2.11
CA PRO A 56 7.58 -14.28 3.05
C PRO A 56 8.69 -15.07 3.75
N GLY A 57 9.86 -14.46 3.91
CA GLY A 57 11.04 -15.07 4.52
C GLY A 57 11.74 -16.13 3.66
N GLN A 58 11.30 -16.36 2.41
CA GLN A 58 11.92 -17.32 1.49
C GLN A 58 12.19 -16.69 0.13
N GLY A 59 13.43 -16.81 -0.34
CA GLY A 59 13.87 -16.15 -1.57
C GLY A 59 13.92 -14.63 -1.41
N LYS A 60 13.81 -13.91 -2.53
CA LYS A 60 14.00 -12.45 -2.57
C LYS A 60 12.80 -11.73 -3.20
N ILE A 61 12.59 -10.47 -2.83
CA ILE A 61 11.42 -9.68 -3.25
C ILE A 61 11.79 -8.24 -3.69
N ALA A 62 11.42 -7.89 -4.92
CA ALA A 62 11.54 -6.52 -5.44
C ALA A 62 10.42 -5.63 -4.89
N CYS A 63 10.64 -4.31 -4.91
CA CYS A 63 9.70 -3.33 -4.34
C CYS A 63 8.30 -3.36 -4.97
N GLY A 64 8.21 -3.43 -6.30
CA GLY A 64 6.93 -3.54 -7.02
C GLY A 64 6.21 -4.87 -6.74
N TYR A 65 6.95 -5.97 -6.65
CA TYR A 65 6.37 -7.28 -6.30
C TYR A 65 5.91 -7.34 -4.84
N PHE A 66 6.62 -6.70 -3.91
CA PHE A 66 6.18 -6.57 -2.52
C PHE A 66 4.82 -5.89 -2.43
N VAL A 67 4.66 -4.72 -3.07
CA VAL A 67 3.40 -3.97 -3.08
C VAL A 67 2.27 -4.76 -3.72
N THR A 68 2.50 -5.31 -4.91
CA THR A 68 1.46 -6.04 -5.65
C THR A 68 1.11 -7.39 -5.03
N ASN A 69 2.07 -8.06 -4.36
CA ASN A 69 1.78 -9.25 -3.55
C ASN A 69 0.76 -8.91 -2.47
N ILE A 70 1.03 -7.90 -1.64
CA ILE A 70 0.14 -7.54 -0.53
C ILE A 70 -1.27 -7.20 -1.03
N LEU A 71 -1.37 -6.40 -2.10
CA LEU A 71 -2.67 -6.02 -2.67
C LEU A 71 -3.44 -7.24 -3.22
N THR A 72 -2.75 -8.16 -3.91
CA THR A 72 -3.40 -9.39 -4.41
C THR A 72 -3.73 -10.38 -3.30
N ASP A 73 -2.90 -10.46 -2.25
CA ASP A 73 -3.11 -11.37 -1.12
C ASP A 73 -4.32 -10.99 -0.27
N VAL A 74 -4.63 -9.69 -0.17
CA VAL A 74 -5.91 -9.23 0.41
C VAL A 74 -7.08 -9.26 -0.57
N GLY A 75 -6.86 -9.63 -1.83
CA GLY A 75 -7.92 -9.90 -2.80
C GLY A 75 -8.28 -8.73 -3.73
N PHE A 76 -7.39 -7.76 -3.95
CA PHE A 76 -7.56 -6.81 -5.06
C PHE A 76 -7.31 -7.50 -6.41
N ASN A 77 -8.21 -7.27 -7.36
CA ASN A 77 -8.09 -7.78 -8.73
C ASN A 77 -7.25 -6.81 -9.57
N ILE A 78 -5.92 -6.96 -9.50
CA ILE A 78 -4.94 -6.13 -10.19
C ILE A 78 -4.02 -6.99 -11.06
N PRO A 79 -3.49 -6.49 -12.18
CA PRO A 79 -2.52 -7.21 -12.99
C PRO A 79 -1.13 -7.20 -12.31
N ARG A 80 -0.97 -8.05 -11.29
CA ARG A 80 0.19 -8.13 -10.37
C ARG A 80 1.53 -7.94 -11.06
N VAL A 81 1.84 -8.79 -12.05
CA VAL A 81 3.15 -8.81 -12.71
C VAL A 81 3.40 -7.54 -13.51
N GLN A 82 2.41 -7.12 -14.30
CA GLN A 82 2.52 -5.91 -15.11
C GLN A 82 2.73 -4.67 -14.23
N TRP A 83 1.99 -4.54 -13.13
CA TRP A 83 2.14 -3.40 -12.23
C TRP A 83 3.46 -3.44 -11.48
N ALA A 84 3.89 -4.61 -11.00
CA ALA A 84 5.18 -4.78 -10.32
C ALA A 84 6.37 -4.33 -11.18
N GLN A 85 6.27 -4.46 -12.51
CA GLN A 85 7.31 -4.13 -13.48
C GLN A 85 7.15 -2.73 -14.11
N SER A 86 6.11 -1.98 -13.75
CA SER A 86 5.84 -0.64 -14.28
C SER A 86 6.26 0.46 -13.30
N ALA A 87 6.35 1.70 -13.79
CA ALA A 87 6.57 2.85 -12.92
C ALA A 87 5.47 2.96 -11.87
N SER A 88 5.85 3.18 -10.60
CA SER A 88 4.93 3.13 -9.46
C SER A 88 3.74 4.09 -9.58
N GLU A 89 3.96 5.26 -10.18
CA GLU A 89 2.91 6.24 -10.42
C GLU A 89 1.76 5.70 -11.29
N VAL A 90 2.00 4.71 -12.17
CA VAL A 90 0.96 4.10 -13.02
C VAL A 90 -0.14 3.49 -12.15
N PHE A 91 0.22 2.63 -11.21
CA PHE A 91 -0.78 1.97 -10.36
C PHE A 91 -1.24 2.85 -9.19
N ILE A 92 -0.42 3.78 -8.70
CA ILE A 92 -0.87 4.78 -7.72
C ILE A 92 -2.00 5.62 -8.31
N LYS A 93 -1.90 6.06 -9.57
CA LYS A 93 -2.96 6.79 -10.28
C LYS A 93 -4.25 5.99 -10.43
N LYS A 94 -4.14 4.69 -10.70
CA LYS A 94 -5.31 3.80 -10.82
C LYS A 94 -6.01 3.56 -9.47
N LEU A 95 -5.24 3.36 -8.40
CA LEU A 95 -5.76 3.01 -7.07
C LEU A 95 -6.27 4.24 -6.30
N ALA A 96 -5.47 5.29 -6.20
CA ALA A 96 -5.78 6.47 -5.39
C ALA A 96 -6.56 7.54 -6.16
N LYS A 97 -6.56 7.49 -7.50
CA LYS A 97 -7.25 8.42 -8.41
C LYS A 97 -6.98 9.88 -8.07
N ASN A 98 -7.97 10.57 -7.49
CA ASN A 98 -7.88 12.00 -7.17
C ASN A 98 -7.20 12.25 -5.82
N ASN A 99 -6.96 11.22 -5.00
CA ASN A 99 -6.34 11.33 -3.69
C ASN A 99 -4.81 11.17 -3.78
N ILE A 100 -4.19 11.98 -4.65
CA ILE A 100 -2.76 11.93 -4.96
C ILE A 100 -2.09 13.27 -4.72
N LYS A 101 -0.95 13.26 -4.03
CA LYS A 101 -0.06 14.40 -3.87
C LYS A 101 1.31 14.08 -4.45
N ARG A 102 1.86 15.03 -5.21
CA ARG A 102 3.22 14.96 -5.76
C ARG A 102 4.12 15.96 -5.05
N PHE A 103 5.35 15.55 -4.76
CA PHE A 103 6.41 16.38 -4.21
C PHE A 103 7.61 16.26 -5.14
N SER A 104 8.17 17.40 -5.56
CA SER A 104 9.37 17.48 -6.39
C SER A 104 10.36 18.43 -5.74
N ASN A 105 11.58 17.95 -5.47
CA ASN A 105 12.65 18.67 -4.78
C ASN A 105 12.17 19.31 -3.46
N ARG A 106 11.35 18.57 -2.70
CA ARG A 106 10.80 19.02 -1.41
C ARG A 106 11.40 18.25 -0.25
N PRO A 107 11.64 18.90 0.90
CA PRO A 107 12.17 18.22 2.07
C PRO A 107 11.15 17.22 2.64
N ILE A 108 11.65 16.19 3.32
CA ILE A 108 10.82 15.15 3.92
C ILE A 108 9.80 15.69 4.94
N SER A 109 10.08 16.84 5.58
CA SER A 109 9.16 17.49 6.51
C SER A 109 7.85 17.95 5.86
N GLU A 110 7.87 18.35 4.58
CA GLU A 110 6.64 18.68 3.84
C GLU A 110 5.78 17.43 3.60
N VAL A 111 6.42 16.27 3.40
CA VAL A 111 5.75 14.98 3.23
C VAL A 111 5.13 14.52 4.55
N GLU A 112 5.88 14.59 5.65
CA GLU A 112 5.38 14.27 6.99
C GLU A 112 4.17 15.12 7.36
N LYS A 113 4.25 16.44 7.12
CA LYS A 113 3.12 17.35 7.34
C LYS A 113 1.90 16.96 6.53
N HIS A 114 2.08 16.69 5.23
CA HIS A 114 0.96 16.28 4.38
C HIS A 114 0.29 14.99 4.87
N LEU A 115 1.07 14.01 5.31
CA LEU A 115 0.55 12.74 5.84
C LEU A 115 -0.21 12.93 7.15
N GLN A 116 0.29 13.80 8.03
CA GLN A 116 -0.41 14.19 9.27
C GLN A 116 -1.74 14.89 8.95
N ASP A 117 -1.74 15.86 8.04
CA ASP A 117 -2.94 16.58 7.61
C ASP A 117 -3.95 15.64 6.91
N ALA A 118 -3.47 14.67 6.13
CA ALA A 118 -4.30 13.67 5.47
C ALA A 118 -4.89 12.63 6.44
N GLY A 119 -4.36 12.54 7.67
CA GLY A 119 -4.86 11.72 8.77
C GLY A 119 -4.56 10.22 8.66
N ASP A 120 -5.08 9.45 9.62
CA ASP A 120 -4.83 8.01 9.70
C ASP A 120 -5.22 7.26 8.40
N GLY A 121 -4.44 6.24 8.07
CA GLY A 121 -4.68 5.39 6.90
C GLY A 121 -3.46 4.66 6.37
N LEU A 122 -3.68 3.99 5.24
CA LEU A 122 -2.64 3.34 4.46
C LEU A 122 -2.44 4.12 3.16
N TYR A 123 -1.20 4.35 2.78
CA TYR A 123 -0.80 5.11 1.62
C TYR A 123 0.16 4.30 0.78
N LEU A 124 0.12 4.47 -0.53
CA LEU A 124 1.26 4.12 -1.39
C LEU A 124 2.14 5.34 -1.58
N VAL A 125 3.45 5.09 -1.64
CA VAL A 125 4.43 6.08 -2.05
C VAL A 125 5.28 5.52 -3.18
N GLY A 126 5.27 6.22 -4.30
CA GLY A 126 6.19 6.01 -5.42
C GLY A 126 7.31 7.04 -5.36
N LEU A 127 8.53 6.58 -5.64
CA LEU A 127 9.77 7.35 -5.66
C LEU A 127 10.40 7.26 -7.06
N ASP A 128 11.53 7.93 -7.27
CA ASP A 128 12.28 7.92 -8.54
C ASP A 128 12.56 6.51 -9.07
N SER A 129 12.94 5.59 -8.17
CA SER A 129 13.32 4.21 -8.51
C SER A 129 12.78 3.17 -7.52
N HIS A 130 11.82 3.55 -6.68
CA HIS A 130 11.37 2.71 -5.57
C HIS A 130 9.89 2.91 -5.24
N VAL A 131 9.30 1.97 -4.51
CA VAL A 131 7.91 2.02 -4.06
C VAL A 131 7.74 1.31 -2.73
N GLY A 132 6.81 1.81 -1.92
CA GLY A 132 6.40 1.14 -0.69
C GLY A 132 5.07 1.66 -0.18
N PHE A 133 4.75 1.28 1.05
CA PHE A 133 3.61 1.77 1.79
C PHE A 133 4.03 2.79 2.83
N ILE A 134 3.13 3.69 3.18
CA ILE A 134 3.21 4.48 4.40
C ILE A 134 1.98 4.18 5.25
N ILE A 135 2.19 3.85 6.51
CA ILE A 135 1.11 3.77 7.51
C ILE A 135 1.12 5.08 8.31
N VAL A 136 -0.05 5.68 8.46
CA VAL A 136 -0.31 6.77 9.41
C VAL A 136 -1.28 6.26 10.46
N LYS A 137 -0.87 6.28 11.73
CA LYS A 137 -1.72 5.86 12.86
C LYS A 137 -1.38 6.68 14.10
N ASN A 138 -2.36 7.37 14.68
CA ASN A 138 -2.19 8.19 15.88
C ASN A 138 -0.99 9.15 15.77
N ASN A 139 -0.90 9.90 14.66
CA ASN A 139 0.20 10.82 14.32
C ASN A 139 1.59 10.16 14.16
N LYS A 140 1.68 8.83 14.18
CA LYS A 140 2.92 8.12 13.85
C LYS A 140 2.89 7.70 12.40
N THR A 141 3.99 7.96 11.72
CA THR A 141 4.21 7.59 10.32
C THR A 141 5.29 6.52 10.23
N SER A 142 5.10 5.54 9.36
CA SER A 142 6.11 4.50 9.12
C SER A 142 6.15 4.12 7.65
N PHE A 143 7.35 4.10 7.07
CA PHE A 143 7.60 3.64 5.72
C PHE A 143 7.82 2.13 5.75
N VAL A 144 7.06 1.39 4.96
CA VAL A 144 7.15 -0.06 4.85
C VAL A 144 7.47 -0.44 3.42
N HIS A 145 8.63 -1.04 3.20
CA HIS A 145 9.13 -1.34 1.86
C HIS A 145 10.11 -2.50 1.85
N SER A 146 10.36 -3.07 0.67
CA SER A 146 11.49 -3.96 0.44
C SER A 146 12.77 -3.12 0.31
N ASN A 147 13.74 -3.28 1.22
CA ASN A 147 14.86 -2.36 1.33
C ASN A 147 16.01 -2.67 0.36
N TYR A 148 16.15 -1.85 -0.69
CA TYR A 148 17.26 -1.99 -1.64
C TYR A 148 18.56 -1.32 -1.18
N TYR A 149 18.53 -0.42 -0.19
CA TYR A 149 19.74 0.13 0.44
C TYR A 149 20.44 -0.92 1.30
N GLN A 150 19.67 -1.80 1.93
CA GLN A 150 20.18 -2.90 2.76
C GLN A 150 19.51 -4.22 2.35
N PRO A 151 19.92 -4.83 1.22
CA PRO A 151 19.23 -5.99 0.65
C PRO A 151 19.06 -7.17 1.60
N GLU A 152 20.05 -7.43 2.46
CA GLU A 152 20.05 -8.52 3.43
C GLU A 152 19.10 -8.28 4.63
N ILE A 153 18.77 -7.02 4.94
CA ILE A 153 17.71 -6.71 5.92
C ILE A 153 16.34 -6.91 5.25
N GLY A 154 16.26 -6.61 3.95
CA GLY A 154 15.07 -6.90 3.16
C GLY A 154 13.88 -6.03 3.55
N VAL A 155 12.67 -6.60 3.51
CA VAL A 155 11.46 -5.85 3.88
C VAL A 155 11.53 -5.39 5.32
N MET A 156 11.22 -4.13 5.57
CA MET A 156 11.23 -3.56 6.91
C MET A 156 10.20 -2.44 7.09
N SER A 157 10.09 -1.95 8.32
CA SER A 157 9.37 -0.73 8.66
C SER A 157 10.29 0.26 9.39
N GLU A 158 10.34 1.50 8.92
CA GLU A 158 11.18 2.55 9.51
C GLU A 158 10.50 3.92 9.52
N LYS A 159 11.12 4.90 10.19
CA LYS A 159 10.61 6.29 10.21
C LYS A 159 10.83 6.94 8.85
N LEU A 160 10.06 7.98 8.53
CA LEU A 160 10.19 8.65 7.24
C LEU A 160 11.51 9.43 7.10
N ASN A 161 12.02 9.98 8.21
CA ASN A 161 13.16 10.89 8.24
C ASN A 161 14.52 10.24 8.57
N THR A 162 14.61 8.91 8.55
CA THR A 162 15.88 8.17 8.60
C THR A 162 16.58 8.21 7.24
N ASP A 163 17.82 7.75 7.18
CA ASP A 163 18.58 7.64 5.94
C ASP A 163 18.03 6.45 5.12
N ASN A 164 17.03 6.76 4.29
CA ASN A 164 16.26 5.80 3.53
C ASN A 164 15.87 6.39 2.16
N PRO A 165 15.43 5.54 1.21
CA PRO A 165 15.12 6.01 -0.15
C PRO A 165 14.00 7.06 -0.20
N LEU A 166 13.08 7.03 0.75
CA LEU A 166 11.99 8.01 0.82
C LEU A 166 12.53 9.39 1.20
N LYS A 167 13.54 9.52 2.07
CA LYS A 167 14.18 10.80 2.39
C LYS A 167 15.09 11.30 1.27
N ASP A 168 15.74 10.41 0.54
CA ASP A 168 16.75 10.77 -0.47
C ASP A 168 16.17 11.04 -1.87
N SER A 169 14.96 10.56 -2.15
CA SER A 169 14.31 10.77 -3.46
C SER A 169 14.03 12.25 -3.74
N ASP A 170 14.13 12.68 -5.00
CA ASP A 170 13.77 14.04 -5.40
C ASP A 170 12.30 14.12 -5.81
N TYR A 171 11.70 13.00 -6.24
CA TYR A 171 10.30 12.94 -6.66
C TYR A 171 9.51 11.89 -5.89
N ARG A 172 8.42 12.33 -5.22
CA ARG A 172 7.54 11.46 -4.43
C ARG A 172 6.10 11.63 -4.86
N VAL A 173 5.43 10.51 -5.12
CA VAL A 173 4.00 10.45 -5.42
C VAL A 173 3.30 9.66 -4.33
N ILE A 174 2.43 10.31 -3.58
CA ILE A 174 1.72 9.70 -2.46
C ILE A 174 0.25 9.59 -2.82
N GLY A 175 -0.30 8.38 -2.70
CA GLY A 175 -1.72 8.11 -2.89
C GLY A 175 -2.33 7.47 -1.66
N LYS A 176 -3.36 8.09 -1.07
CA LYS A 176 -4.10 7.46 0.04
C LYS A 176 -4.98 6.34 -0.50
N LEU A 177 -4.84 5.15 0.09
CA LEU A 177 -5.60 3.97 -0.30
C LEU A 177 -6.93 3.88 0.42
N MET A 178 -7.74 2.90 0.00
CA MET A 178 -8.98 2.51 0.65
C MET A 178 -10.06 3.59 0.65
N SER A 179 -10.14 4.39 -0.42
CA SER A 179 -11.31 5.24 -0.71
C SER A 179 -12.60 4.41 -0.78
N ASP A 180 -13.77 5.03 -0.63
CA ASP A 180 -15.04 4.29 -0.72
C ASP A 180 -15.14 3.51 -2.03
N GLU A 181 -14.76 4.15 -3.14
CA GLU A 181 -14.71 3.51 -4.46
C GLU A 181 -13.75 2.30 -4.49
N MET A 182 -12.54 2.42 -3.94
CA MET A 182 -11.58 1.31 -3.93
C MET A 182 -12.11 0.13 -3.11
N ILE A 183 -12.80 0.40 -2.00
CA ILE A 183 -13.43 -0.63 -1.18
C ILE A 183 -14.59 -1.28 -1.92
N VAL A 184 -15.44 -0.50 -2.59
CA VAL A 184 -16.55 -1.05 -3.39
C VAL A 184 -16.01 -1.94 -4.52
N ASN A 185 -14.95 -1.51 -5.21
CA ASN A 185 -14.28 -2.34 -6.22
C ASN A 185 -13.74 -3.65 -5.63
N TRP A 186 -13.14 -3.59 -4.44
CA TRP A 186 -12.70 -4.79 -3.73
C TRP A 186 -13.87 -5.72 -3.38
N ILE A 187 -14.95 -5.19 -2.81
CA ILE A 187 -16.16 -5.96 -2.45
C ILE A 187 -16.74 -6.64 -3.69
N LEU A 188 -16.85 -5.92 -4.80
CA LEU A 188 -17.46 -6.44 -6.02
C LEU A 188 -16.51 -7.29 -6.87
N ASN A 189 -15.21 -7.30 -6.55
CA ASN A 189 -14.13 -7.93 -7.31
C ASN A 189 -13.96 -7.31 -8.71
N THR A 190 -14.08 -5.99 -8.79
CA THR A 190 -13.86 -5.21 -10.03
C THR A 190 -12.38 -5.24 -10.42
N GLU A 191 -12.09 -5.49 -11.70
CA GLU A 191 -10.75 -5.44 -12.28
C GLU A 191 -10.24 -4.00 -12.48
N TYR A 192 -8.92 -3.79 -12.37
CA TYR A 192 -8.25 -2.49 -12.44
C TYR A 192 -7.35 -2.27 -13.68
#